data_AF-B8H8Z6-F1
#
_entry.id   AF-B8H8Z6-F1
#
_cell.length_a   1.000
_cell.length_b   1.000
_cell.length_c   1.000
_cell.angle_alpha   90.00
_cell.angle_beta   90.00
_cell.angle_gamma   90.00
#
_symmetry.space_group_name_H-M   'P 1'
#
loop_
_entity.id
_entity.type
_entity.pdbx_description
1 polymer ?
#
loop_
_entity_poly.entity_id
_entity_poly.type
_entity_poly.pdbx_seq_one_letter_code
_entity_poly.pdbx_strand_id
1 'polypeptide(L)'
;MSPSPREQANAAVLEFLSQRDWSTQTPAKKRILLTFLRLAAANGYNSVSMRTLGRELGVRAPSLYSSFPQGKDQITADSLLWFTHGFAQELLERVQGIQCADDYWAALVRFHVTQQIGSPEPDLWNLLVASDKVAGFLGEGLREELACWQGLHEAMYAAAAEEMGLAVTRQAIQAIFALLDRAAHWSAWDGTAAQLENLADRGVALSRSLLVVSAGSGPGTWPELSQHGTTPLIAPSIL
;
A
#
# COMPACT_ATOMS: atom_id res chain seq x y z
N MET A 1 6.95 -26.50 18.40
CA MET A 1 6.05 -26.38 17.23
C MET A 1 6.68 -25.36 16.30
N SER A 2 6.70 -25.62 14.99
CA SER A 2 7.19 -24.62 14.03
C SER A 2 6.19 -23.46 13.97
N PRO A 3 6.65 -22.20 13.82
CA PRO A 3 5.76 -21.05 13.73
C PRO A 3 4.84 -21.17 12.51
N SER A 4 3.59 -20.72 12.63
CA SER A 4 2.63 -20.68 11.52
C SER A 4 3.11 -19.72 10.41
N PRO A 5 2.62 -19.86 9.16
CA PRO A 5 2.92 -18.90 8.09
C PRO A 5 2.73 -17.44 8.51
N ARG A 6 1.63 -17.09 9.21
CA ARG A 6 1.40 -15.72 9.69
C ARG A 6 2.35 -15.29 10.79
N GLU A 7 2.74 -16.20 11.69
CA GLU A 7 3.75 -15.90 12.72
C GLU A 7 5.11 -15.59 12.08
N GLN A 8 5.47 -16.32 11.02
CA GLN A 8 6.69 -16.06 10.24
C GLN A 8 6.62 -14.71 9.52
N ALA A 9 5.49 -14.39 8.89
CA ALA A 9 5.28 -13.09 8.24
C ALA A 9 5.36 -11.92 9.25
N ASN A 10 4.73 -12.06 10.42
CA ASN A 10 4.81 -11.08 11.51
C ASN A 10 6.25 -10.90 12.00
N ALA A 11 7.00 -11.99 12.16
CA ALA A 11 8.41 -11.93 12.58
C ALA A 11 9.29 -11.19 11.57
N ALA A 12 9.05 -11.39 10.26
CA ALA A 12 9.78 -10.67 9.21
C ALA A 12 9.47 -9.17 9.21
N VAL A 13 8.22 -8.78 9.49
CA VAL A 13 7.85 -7.36 9.68
C VAL A 13 8.52 -6.78 10.93
N LEU A 14 8.56 -7.54 12.02
CA LEU A 14 9.25 -7.11 13.24
C LEU A 14 10.75 -6.90 13.00
N GLU A 15 11.39 -7.79 12.24
CA GLU A 15 12.79 -7.65 11.84
C GLU A 15 12.98 -6.37 11.01
N PHE A 16 12.15 -6.14 9.99
CA PHE A 16 12.16 -4.90 9.21
C PHE A 16 12.04 -3.65 10.09
N LEU A 17 11.11 -3.65 11.06
CA LEU A 17 10.94 -2.53 11.99
C LEU A 17 12.17 -2.30 12.88
N SER A 18 12.91 -3.35 13.23
CA SER A 18 14.11 -3.27 14.07
C SER A 18 15.33 -2.66 13.35
N GLN A 19 15.32 -2.59 12.03
CA GLN A 19 16.45 -2.09 11.23
C GLN A 19 16.67 -0.58 11.37
N ARG A 20 15.65 0.18 11.83
CA ARG A 20 15.75 1.62 12.02
C ARG A 20 15.23 2.08 13.36
N ASP A 21 16.02 2.92 14.01
CA ASP A 21 15.61 3.62 15.22
C ASP A 21 14.99 4.99 14.89
N TRP A 22 13.69 5.11 15.15
CA TRP A 22 12.93 6.35 15.00
C TRP A 22 12.81 7.16 16.30
N SER A 23 13.44 6.74 17.40
CA SER A 23 13.37 7.39 18.72
C SER A 23 13.82 8.86 18.71
N THR A 24 14.63 9.24 17.72
CA THR A 24 15.15 10.60 17.55
C THR A 24 14.22 11.54 16.80
N GLN A 25 13.03 11.07 16.35
CA GLN A 25 12.05 11.91 15.68
C GLN A 25 11.36 12.86 16.65
N THR A 26 11.41 14.16 16.33
CA THR A 26 10.75 15.20 17.12
C THR A 26 9.41 15.58 16.49
N PRO A 27 8.44 16.12 17.26
CA PRO A 27 7.20 16.66 16.71
C PRO A 27 7.44 17.72 15.61
N ALA A 28 8.53 18.48 15.73
CA ALA A 28 8.94 19.47 14.72
C ALA A 28 9.35 18.80 13.40
N LYS A 29 10.17 17.74 13.44
CA LYS A 29 10.53 16.97 12.24
C LYS A 29 9.28 16.36 11.60
N LYS A 30 8.42 15.70 12.37
CA LYS A 30 7.15 15.13 11.88
C LYS A 30 6.30 16.17 11.13
N ARG A 31 6.16 17.37 11.69
CA ARG A 31 5.42 18.48 11.03
C ARG A 31 6.04 18.86 9.69
N ILE A 32 7.37 18.86 9.57
CA ILE A 32 8.09 19.17 8.32
C ILE A 32 7.79 18.09 7.27
N LEU A 33 7.90 16.80 7.63
CA LEU A 33 7.64 15.67 6.73
C LEU A 33 6.20 15.69 6.19
N LEU A 34 5.21 15.84 7.08
CA LEU A 34 3.79 15.91 6.69
C LEU A 34 3.50 17.11 5.79
N THR A 35 4.09 18.27 6.08
CA THR A 35 3.92 19.47 5.25
C THR A 35 4.54 19.25 3.87
N PHE A 36 5.69 18.59 3.80
CA PHE A 36 6.32 18.24 2.54
C PHE A 36 5.44 17.30 1.71
N LEU A 37 4.94 16.19 2.28
CA LEU A 37 4.06 15.25 1.58
C LEU A 37 2.82 15.94 1.01
N ARG A 38 2.16 16.78 1.82
CA ARG A 38 0.98 17.54 1.39
C ARG A 38 1.29 18.46 0.21
N LEU A 39 2.38 19.22 0.28
CA LEU A 39 2.78 20.12 -0.80
C LEU A 39 3.18 19.36 -2.06
N ALA A 40 3.89 18.24 -1.91
CA ALA A 40 4.37 17.42 -3.02
C ALA A 40 3.23 16.75 -3.77
N ALA A 41 2.18 16.32 -3.09
CA ALA A 41 1.01 15.76 -3.78
C ALA A 41 0.14 16.83 -4.45
N ALA A 42 -0.04 17.99 -3.81
CA ALA A 42 -0.85 19.06 -4.38
C ALA A 42 -0.20 19.71 -5.61
N ASN A 43 1.14 19.84 -5.61
CA ASN A 43 1.86 20.65 -6.60
C ASN A 43 2.92 19.88 -7.39
N GLY A 44 3.07 18.57 -7.14
CA GLY A 44 4.15 17.74 -7.66
C GLY A 44 5.48 17.90 -6.90
N TYR A 45 6.26 16.82 -6.81
CA TYR A 45 7.55 16.76 -6.10
C TYR A 45 8.54 17.88 -6.48
N ASN A 46 8.61 18.23 -7.76
CA ASN A 46 9.59 19.20 -8.29
C ASN A 46 9.27 20.65 -7.92
N SER A 47 8.01 20.98 -7.58
CA SER A 47 7.62 22.34 -7.20
C SER A 47 7.93 22.67 -5.74
N VAL A 48 8.17 21.64 -4.92
CA VAL A 48 8.51 21.82 -3.50
C VAL A 48 9.99 22.13 -3.38
N SER A 49 10.31 23.26 -2.76
CA SER A 49 11.68 23.68 -2.44
C SER A 49 11.80 23.93 -0.93
N MET A 50 13.03 23.98 -0.41
CA MET A 50 13.27 24.37 1.00
C MET A 50 12.66 25.74 1.33
N ARG A 51 12.63 26.66 0.36
CA ARG A 51 12.00 27.98 0.50
C ARG A 51 10.47 27.89 0.55
N THR A 52 9.88 27.07 -0.31
CA THR A 52 8.42 26.80 -0.29
C THR A 52 8.01 26.21 1.05
N LEU A 53 8.76 25.20 1.52
CA LEU A 53 8.50 24.50 2.78
C LEU A 53 8.69 25.44 3.99
N GLY A 54 9.75 26.24 4.01
CA GLY A 54 9.96 27.24 5.06
C GLY A 54 8.82 28.25 5.15
N ARG A 55 8.37 28.78 4.00
CA ARG A 55 7.22 29.69 3.93
C ARG A 55 5.96 29.05 4.49
N GLU A 56 5.64 27.82 4.08
CA GLU A 56 4.45 27.09 4.55
C GLU A 56 4.48 26.84 6.06
N LEU A 57 5.68 26.60 6.61
CA LEU A 57 5.88 26.33 8.03
C LEU A 57 6.05 27.60 8.89
N GLY A 58 6.16 28.78 8.28
CA GLY A 58 6.49 30.01 9.00
C GLY A 58 7.90 30.03 9.58
N VAL A 59 8.86 29.33 8.95
CA VAL A 59 10.27 29.26 9.36
C VAL A 59 11.21 29.70 8.24
N ARG A 60 12.43 30.10 8.58
CA ARG A 60 13.43 30.48 7.58
C ARG A 60 13.98 29.22 6.92
N ALA A 61 14.10 29.17 5.59
CA ALA A 61 14.64 28.00 4.90
C ALA A 61 16.01 27.50 5.44
N PRO A 62 16.97 28.38 5.83
CA PRO A 62 18.20 27.93 6.47
C PRO A 62 18.02 27.12 7.77
N SER A 63 16.95 27.35 8.54
CA SER A 63 16.69 26.57 9.76
C SER A 63 16.21 25.16 9.48
N LEU A 64 15.78 24.85 8.25
CA LEU A 64 15.42 23.48 7.88
C LEU A 64 16.67 22.62 7.64
N TYR A 65 17.75 23.23 7.13
CA TYR A 65 19.02 22.51 6.87
C TYR A 65 19.72 22.03 8.15
N SER A 66 19.43 22.62 9.32
CA SER A 66 19.94 22.09 10.58
C SER A 66 19.36 20.72 10.93
N SER A 67 18.11 20.48 10.54
CA SER A 67 17.41 19.20 10.77
C SER A 67 17.55 18.24 9.60
N PHE A 68 17.71 18.78 8.39
CA PHE A 68 17.83 18.05 7.13
C PHE A 68 19.01 18.59 6.32
N PRO A 69 20.26 18.22 6.67
CA PRO A 69 21.46 18.71 6.00
C PRO A 69 21.48 18.45 4.50
N GLN A 70 20.89 17.34 4.05
CA GLN A 70 20.79 17.01 2.62
C GLN A 70 19.53 17.61 1.96
N GLY A 71 18.81 18.48 2.68
CA GLY A 71 17.69 19.25 2.15
C GLY A 71 16.50 18.39 1.73
N LYS A 72 15.95 18.69 0.55
CA LYS A 72 14.69 18.11 0.06
C LYS A 72 14.77 16.60 -0.08
N ASP A 73 15.89 16.06 -0.54
CA ASP A 73 16.02 14.63 -0.82
C ASP A 73 15.96 13.82 0.48
N GLN A 74 16.61 14.29 1.55
CA GLN A 74 16.49 13.69 2.88
C GLN A 74 15.09 13.86 3.47
N ILE A 75 14.44 15.02 3.30
CA ILE A 75 13.03 15.19 3.72
C ILE A 75 12.13 14.18 3.01
N THR A 76 12.39 13.91 1.74
CA THR A 76 11.59 12.98 0.93
C THR A 76 11.77 11.55 1.42
N ALA A 77 13.03 11.13 1.59
CA ALA A 77 13.37 9.82 2.14
C ALA A 77 12.76 9.63 3.53
N ASP A 78 13.04 10.56 4.45
CA ASP A 78 12.53 10.52 5.82
C ASP A 78 10.99 10.50 5.85
N SER A 79 10.30 11.22 4.96
CA SER A 79 8.84 11.25 4.91
C SER A 79 8.25 9.90 4.50
N LEU A 80 8.79 9.29 3.43
CA LEU A 80 8.33 7.99 2.95
C LEU A 80 8.60 6.89 3.98
N LEU A 81 9.80 6.88 4.54
CA LEU A 81 10.23 5.88 5.51
C LEU A 81 9.49 6.02 6.84
N TRP A 82 9.31 7.24 7.33
CA TRP A 82 8.55 7.49 8.56
C TRP A 82 7.10 7.01 8.42
N PHE A 83 6.44 7.31 7.30
CA PHE A 83 5.10 6.81 7.04
C PHE A 83 5.06 5.28 6.94
N THR A 84 5.97 4.68 6.17
CA THR A 84 6.08 3.22 6.01
C THR A 84 6.26 2.52 7.36
N HIS A 85 7.19 2.99 8.19
CA HIS A 85 7.43 2.39 9.50
C HIS A 85 6.24 2.56 10.45
N GLY A 86 5.64 3.75 10.50
CA GLY A 86 4.45 3.98 11.33
C GLY A 86 3.30 3.06 10.94
N PHE A 87 3.03 2.95 9.63
CA PHE A 87 2.00 2.04 9.10
C PHE A 87 2.32 0.58 9.45
N ALA A 88 3.55 0.13 9.22
CA ALA A 88 3.97 -1.24 9.49
C ALA A 88 3.88 -1.61 10.98
N GLN A 89 4.27 -0.69 11.86
CA GLN A 89 4.18 -0.87 13.31
C GLN A 89 2.72 -0.98 13.76
N GLU A 90 1.86 -0.03 13.36
CA GLU A 90 0.44 -0.06 13.74
C GLU A 90 -0.30 -1.29 13.17
N LEU A 91 0.04 -1.70 11.94
CA LEU A 91 -0.49 -2.92 11.33
C LEU A 91 -0.12 -4.14 12.19
N LEU A 92 1.17 -4.31 12.47
CA LEU A 92 1.67 -5.44 13.24
C LEU A 92 1.04 -5.45 14.64
N GLU A 93 0.95 -4.30 15.31
CA GLU A 93 0.34 -4.18 16.63
C GLU A 93 -1.13 -4.66 16.67
N ARG A 94 -1.88 -4.45 15.59
CA ARG A 94 -3.28 -4.84 15.49
C ARG A 94 -3.49 -6.32 15.22
N VAL A 95 -2.56 -6.96 14.51
CA VAL A 95 -2.73 -8.34 14.05
C VAL A 95 -1.89 -9.34 14.85
N GLN A 96 -0.86 -8.88 15.55
CA GLN A 96 -0.07 -9.73 16.44
C GLN A 96 -0.96 -10.31 17.54
N GLY A 97 -0.87 -11.62 17.74
CA GLY A 97 -1.66 -12.34 18.74
C GLY A 97 -3.03 -12.85 18.24
N ILE A 98 -3.51 -12.45 17.05
CA ILE A 98 -4.72 -13.04 16.47
C ILE A 98 -4.44 -14.50 16.07
N GLN A 99 -5.15 -15.43 16.67
CA GLN A 99 -4.90 -16.87 16.49
C GLN A 99 -5.57 -17.44 15.23
N CYS A 100 -6.76 -16.93 14.87
CA CYS A 100 -7.52 -17.39 13.72
C CYS A 100 -7.09 -16.66 12.43
N ALA A 101 -6.81 -17.41 11.36
CA ALA A 101 -6.41 -16.84 10.08
C ALA A 101 -7.50 -15.96 9.44
N ASP A 102 -8.77 -16.32 9.59
CA ASP A 102 -9.91 -15.57 9.07
C ASP A 102 -10.06 -14.19 9.75
N ASP A 103 -9.85 -14.15 11.07
CA ASP A 103 -9.86 -12.92 11.86
C ASP A 103 -8.63 -12.06 11.56
N TYR A 104 -7.47 -12.69 11.35
CA TYR A 104 -6.23 -11.99 10.99
C TYR A 104 -6.38 -11.31 9.63
N TRP A 105 -6.91 -12.02 8.62
CA TRP A 105 -7.25 -11.43 7.32
C TRP A 105 -8.19 -10.24 7.47
N ALA A 106 -9.26 -10.39 8.26
CA ALA A 106 -10.21 -9.31 8.48
C ALA A 106 -9.55 -8.10 9.15
N ALA A 107 -8.65 -8.32 10.11
CA ALA A 107 -7.91 -7.25 10.79
C ALA A 107 -6.95 -6.51 9.86
N LEU A 108 -6.19 -7.22 9.01
CA LEU A 108 -5.34 -6.63 7.97
C LEU A 108 -6.15 -5.70 7.06
N VAL A 109 -7.25 -6.21 6.51
CA VAL A 109 -8.09 -5.49 5.56
C VAL A 109 -8.78 -4.29 6.21
N ARG A 110 -9.34 -4.46 7.41
CA ARG A 110 -9.97 -3.35 8.14
C ARG A 110 -8.98 -2.24 8.39
N PHE A 111 -7.77 -2.58 8.86
CA PHE A 111 -6.72 -1.58 9.05
C PHE A 111 -6.42 -0.83 7.76
N HIS A 112 -6.13 -1.54 6.66
CA HIS A 112 -5.80 -0.95 5.37
C HIS A 112 -6.89 0.03 4.89
N VAL A 113 -8.16 -0.39 4.95
CA VAL A 113 -9.31 0.44 4.54
C VAL A 113 -9.44 1.67 5.43
N THR A 114 -9.34 1.50 6.76
CA THR A 114 -9.47 2.62 7.69
C THR A 114 -8.37 3.66 7.48
N GLN A 115 -7.14 3.25 7.20
CA GLN A 115 -6.02 4.15 6.92
C GLN A 115 -6.23 4.90 5.60
N GLN A 116 -6.60 4.18 4.53
CA GLN A 116 -6.81 4.77 3.20
C GLN A 116 -7.98 5.75 3.15
N ILE A 117 -9.00 5.59 4.00
CA ILE A 117 -10.15 6.50 4.04
C ILE A 117 -9.94 7.63 5.05
N GLY A 118 -9.41 7.30 6.23
CA GLY A 118 -9.35 8.22 7.37
C GLY A 118 -8.20 9.22 7.33
N SER A 119 -7.24 9.05 6.42
CA SER A 119 -6.03 9.88 6.37
C SER A 119 -5.58 10.13 4.94
N PRO A 120 -5.11 11.35 4.59
CA PRO A 120 -4.57 11.62 3.27
C PRO A 120 -3.20 10.95 3.03
N GLU A 121 -2.43 10.68 4.08
CA GLU A 121 -1.03 10.25 4.00
C GLU A 121 -0.76 9.00 3.13
N PRO A 122 -1.55 7.92 3.18
CA PRO A 122 -1.38 6.77 2.29
C PRO A 122 -1.49 7.10 0.80
N ASP A 123 -2.43 7.97 0.41
CA ASP A 123 -2.59 8.44 -0.97
C ASP A 123 -1.37 9.28 -1.40
N LEU A 124 -0.85 10.14 -0.51
CA LEU A 124 0.36 10.93 -0.76
C LEU A 124 1.58 10.01 -0.99
N TRP A 125 1.71 8.97 -0.17
CA TRP A 125 2.77 7.98 -0.29
C TRP A 125 2.68 7.23 -1.63
N ASN A 126 1.49 6.73 -1.97
CA ASN A 126 1.22 6.03 -3.23
C ASN A 126 1.58 6.89 -4.44
N LEU A 127 1.20 8.17 -4.42
CA LEU A 127 1.50 9.12 -5.49
C LEU A 127 3.01 9.34 -5.65
N LEU A 128 3.76 9.48 -4.56
CA LEU A 128 5.20 9.70 -4.60
C LEU A 128 5.95 8.46 -5.11
N VAL A 129 5.59 7.27 -4.63
CA VAL A 129 6.17 6.01 -5.11
C VAL A 129 5.87 5.79 -6.59
N ALA A 130 4.64 6.08 -7.03
CA ALA A 130 4.28 6.01 -8.45
C ALA A 130 5.05 7.04 -9.29
N SER A 131 5.22 8.28 -8.79
CA SER A 131 5.97 9.33 -9.47
C SER A 131 7.45 8.97 -9.63
N ASP A 132 8.05 8.31 -8.63
CA ASP A 132 9.44 7.87 -8.70
C ASP A 132 9.68 6.83 -9.80
N LYS A 133 8.72 5.93 -10.06
CA LYS A 133 8.82 4.96 -11.17
C LYS A 133 8.98 5.63 -12.54
N VAL A 134 8.52 6.87 -12.69
CA VAL A 134 8.63 7.66 -13.93
C VAL A 134 9.84 8.59 -13.89
N ALA A 135 10.04 9.30 -12.77
CA ALA A 135 10.99 10.40 -12.67
C ALA A 135 12.35 10.01 -12.07
N GLY A 136 12.45 8.87 -11.39
CA GLY A 136 13.70 8.32 -10.88
C GLY A 136 14.38 9.15 -9.78
N PHE A 137 13.63 9.87 -8.94
CA PHE A 137 14.19 10.81 -7.97
C PHE A 137 14.59 10.21 -6.61
N LEU A 138 14.16 8.98 -6.29
CA LEU A 138 14.57 8.28 -5.08
C LEU A 138 15.95 7.60 -5.28
N GLY A 139 16.70 7.45 -4.19
CA GLY A 139 17.93 6.65 -4.20
C GLY A 139 17.64 5.15 -4.27
N GLU A 140 18.57 4.35 -4.81
CA GLU A 140 18.43 2.89 -4.95
C GLU A 140 18.12 2.19 -3.62
N GLY A 141 18.90 2.46 -2.57
CA GLY A 141 18.67 1.85 -1.26
C GLY A 141 17.30 2.19 -0.65
N LEU A 142 16.75 3.38 -0.93
CA LEU A 142 15.39 3.72 -0.52
C LEU A 142 14.35 2.93 -1.32
N ARG A 143 14.54 2.75 -2.64
CA ARG A 143 13.64 1.92 -3.45
C ARG A 143 13.63 0.47 -2.97
N GLU A 144 14.81 -0.08 -2.69
CA GLU A 144 14.96 -1.44 -2.16
C GLU A 144 14.20 -1.60 -0.84
N GLU A 145 14.32 -0.63 0.06
CA GLU A 145 13.63 -0.67 1.36
C GLU A 145 12.10 -0.55 1.21
N LEU A 146 11.61 0.33 0.34
CA LEU A 146 10.17 0.44 0.07
C LEU A 146 9.62 -0.81 -0.62
N ALA A 147 10.39 -1.43 -1.52
CA ALA A 147 10.03 -2.68 -2.17
C ALA A 147 10.04 -3.86 -1.18
N CYS A 148 11.00 -3.90 -0.26
CA CYS A 148 11.06 -4.87 0.84
C CYS A 148 9.78 -4.80 1.68
N TRP A 149 9.40 -3.59 2.12
CA TRP A 149 8.15 -3.38 2.85
C TRP A 149 6.92 -3.86 2.06
N GLN A 150 6.78 -3.49 0.78
CA GLN A 150 5.66 -3.95 -0.04
C GLN A 150 5.58 -5.48 -0.10
N GLY A 151 6.72 -6.16 -0.26
CA GLY A 151 6.80 -7.61 -0.26
C GLY A 151 6.38 -8.23 1.08
N LEU A 152 6.83 -7.66 2.20
CA LEU A 152 6.44 -8.13 3.54
C LEU A 152 4.95 -7.93 3.81
N HIS A 153 4.39 -6.79 3.39
CA HIS A 153 2.96 -6.52 3.53
C HIS A 153 2.13 -7.50 2.69
N GLU A 154 2.49 -7.74 1.42
CA GLU A 154 1.86 -8.78 0.57
C GLU A 154 1.95 -10.18 1.22
N ALA A 155 3.10 -10.51 1.83
CA ALA A 155 3.33 -11.81 2.46
C ALA A 155 2.43 -12.07 3.67
N MET A 156 2.05 -11.04 4.45
CA MET A 156 1.09 -11.21 5.55
C MET A 156 -0.28 -11.68 5.05
N TYR A 157 -0.75 -11.14 3.92
CA TYR A 157 -2.01 -11.56 3.31
C TYR A 157 -1.90 -12.97 2.71
N ALA A 158 -0.80 -13.27 2.02
CA ALA A 158 -0.57 -14.59 1.46
C ALA A 158 -0.53 -15.68 2.55
N ALA A 159 0.16 -15.42 3.66
CA ALA A 159 0.24 -16.32 4.81
C ALA A 159 -1.14 -16.58 5.44
N ALA A 160 -1.98 -15.55 5.56
CA ALA A 160 -3.35 -15.71 6.05
C ALA A 160 -4.21 -16.55 5.11
N ALA A 161 -4.12 -16.31 3.79
CA ALA A 161 -4.83 -17.11 2.80
C ALA A 161 -4.39 -18.59 2.80
N GLU A 162 -3.08 -18.84 2.94
CA GLU A 162 -2.52 -20.19 3.05
C GLU A 162 -3.08 -20.94 4.25
N GLU A 163 -3.11 -20.32 5.43
CA GLU A 163 -3.68 -20.94 6.63
C GLU A 163 -5.20 -21.13 6.56
N MET A 164 -5.90 -20.36 5.72
CA MET A 164 -7.31 -20.59 5.37
C MET A 164 -7.50 -21.74 4.36
N GLY A 165 -6.42 -22.39 3.91
CA GLY A 165 -6.45 -23.46 2.92
C GLY A 165 -6.62 -22.97 1.47
N LEU A 166 -6.35 -21.69 1.21
CA LEU A 166 -6.54 -21.07 -0.10
C LEU A 166 -5.18 -20.93 -0.81
N ALA A 167 -5.07 -21.55 -1.99
CA ALA A 167 -3.94 -21.33 -2.88
C ALA A 167 -4.16 -20.02 -3.65
N VAL A 168 -3.37 -18.99 -3.33
CA VAL A 168 -3.49 -17.66 -3.93
C VAL A 168 -2.24 -17.31 -4.71
N THR A 169 -2.44 -16.71 -5.87
CA THR A 169 -1.33 -16.19 -6.68
C THR A 169 -0.94 -14.81 -6.18
N ARG A 170 0.29 -14.39 -6.49
CA ARG A 170 0.73 -13.02 -6.22
C ARG A 170 -0.18 -11.98 -6.89
N GLN A 171 -0.65 -12.27 -8.12
CA GLN A 171 -1.56 -11.39 -8.85
C GLN A 171 -2.90 -11.22 -8.12
N ALA A 172 -3.41 -12.26 -7.45
CA ALA A 172 -4.62 -12.17 -6.64
C ALA A 172 -4.44 -11.22 -5.45
N ILE A 173 -3.32 -11.35 -4.73
CA ILE A 173 -2.98 -10.43 -3.63
C ILE A 173 -2.82 -8.99 -4.15
N GLN A 174 -2.15 -8.79 -5.28
CA GLN A 174 -1.98 -7.48 -5.90
C GLN A 174 -3.32 -6.87 -6.35
N ALA A 175 -4.26 -7.67 -6.85
CA ALA A 175 -5.61 -7.21 -7.18
C ALA A 175 -6.37 -6.75 -5.93
N ILE A 176 -6.21 -7.46 -4.80
CA ILE A 176 -6.77 -7.06 -3.51
C ILE A 176 -6.14 -5.75 -3.04
N PHE A 177 -4.83 -5.60 -3.10
CA PHE A 177 -4.15 -4.35 -2.75
C PHE A 177 -4.64 -3.19 -3.61
N ALA A 178 -4.76 -3.37 -4.94
CA ALA A 178 -5.29 -2.34 -5.83
C ALA A 178 -6.73 -1.91 -5.47
N LEU A 179 -7.56 -2.83 -4.98
CA LEU A 179 -8.88 -2.51 -4.45
C LEU A 179 -8.78 -1.69 -3.15
N LEU A 180 -7.93 -2.12 -2.21
CA LEU A 180 -7.81 -1.51 -0.89
C LEU A 180 -7.14 -0.12 -0.95
N ASP A 181 -6.11 0.03 -1.76
CA ASP A 181 -5.39 1.30 -2.01
C ASP A 181 -6.29 2.38 -2.61
N ARG A 182 -7.43 2.00 -3.19
CA ARG A 182 -8.41 2.91 -3.77
C ARG A 182 -9.68 3.01 -2.93
N ALA A 183 -9.62 2.62 -1.64
CA ALA A 183 -10.75 2.68 -0.72
C ALA A 183 -11.46 4.03 -0.68
N ALA A 184 -10.71 5.13 -0.61
CA ALA A 184 -11.26 6.48 -0.63
C ALA A 184 -12.14 6.78 -1.87
N HIS A 185 -11.90 6.10 -3.01
CA HIS A 185 -12.61 6.36 -4.26
C HIS A 185 -13.94 5.61 -4.38
N TRP A 186 -14.09 4.48 -3.70
CA TRP A 186 -15.33 3.69 -3.73
C TRP A 186 -16.13 3.76 -2.43
N SER A 187 -15.58 4.37 -1.38
CA SER A 187 -16.19 4.38 -0.05
C SER A 187 -17.38 5.34 0.08
N ALA A 188 -17.36 6.46 -0.63
CA ALA A 188 -18.33 7.56 -0.41
C ALA A 188 -18.48 7.91 1.08
N TRP A 189 -17.35 8.01 1.79
CA TRP A 189 -17.32 8.27 3.23
C TRP A 189 -17.88 9.66 3.58
N ASP A 190 -18.72 9.72 4.61
CA ASP A 190 -19.46 10.88 5.12
C ASP A 190 -18.73 11.57 6.28
N GLY A 191 -17.57 11.05 6.69
CA GLY A 191 -16.77 11.55 7.80
C GLY A 191 -17.08 10.92 9.16
N THR A 192 -18.08 10.04 9.26
CA THR A 192 -18.46 9.42 10.54
C THR A 192 -17.67 8.14 10.84
N ALA A 193 -17.38 7.90 12.12
CA ALA A 193 -16.73 6.66 12.56
C ALA A 193 -17.59 5.42 12.28
N ALA A 194 -18.91 5.51 12.48
CA ALA A 194 -19.83 4.41 12.23
C ALA A 194 -19.84 3.99 10.75
N GLN A 195 -19.81 4.93 9.81
CA GLN A 195 -19.71 4.57 8.40
C GLN A 195 -18.32 4.02 8.06
N LEU A 196 -17.25 4.54 8.66
CA LEU A 196 -15.90 4.03 8.47
C LEU A 196 -15.77 2.54 8.87
N GLU A 197 -16.38 2.14 9.99
CA GLU A 197 -16.45 0.74 10.42
C GLU A 197 -17.20 -0.12 9.40
N ASN A 198 -18.38 0.32 8.95
CA ASN A 198 -19.15 -0.37 7.90
C ASN A 198 -18.36 -0.51 6.58
N LEU A 199 -17.58 0.50 6.22
CA LEU A 199 -16.74 0.50 5.03
C LEU A 199 -15.55 -0.46 5.18
N ALA A 200 -14.98 -0.56 6.37
CA ALA A 200 -13.94 -1.54 6.69
C ALA A 200 -14.48 -2.97 6.55
N ASP A 201 -15.68 -3.25 7.08
CA ASP A 201 -16.35 -4.55 6.92
C ASP A 201 -16.70 -4.86 5.46
N ARG A 202 -17.16 -3.85 4.70
CA ARG A 202 -17.35 -3.98 3.25
C ARG A 202 -16.05 -4.33 2.53
N GLY A 203 -14.93 -3.73 2.94
CA GLY A 203 -13.60 -4.07 2.43
C GLY A 203 -13.25 -5.53 2.68
N VAL A 204 -13.55 -6.07 3.86
CA VAL A 204 -13.38 -7.51 4.17
C VAL A 204 -14.21 -8.38 3.24
N ALA A 205 -15.48 -8.03 3.03
CA ALA A 205 -16.37 -8.81 2.15
C ALA A 205 -15.88 -8.80 0.68
N LEU A 206 -15.44 -7.64 0.18
CA LEU A 206 -14.93 -7.50 -1.18
C LEU A 206 -13.60 -8.25 -1.37
N SER A 207 -12.67 -8.14 -0.42
CA SER A 207 -11.38 -8.82 -0.50
C SER A 207 -11.53 -10.34 -0.45
N ARG A 208 -12.43 -10.87 0.40
CA ARG A 208 -12.76 -12.30 0.44
C ARG A 208 -13.39 -12.79 -0.87
N SER A 209 -14.28 -12.00 -1.46
CA SER A 209 -14.90 -12.34 -2.74
C SER A 209 -13.84 -12.48 -3.85
N LEU A 210 -12.89 -11.55 -3.92
CA LEU A 210 -11.76 -11.63 -4.85
C LEU A 210 -10.85 -12.82 -4.55
N LEU A 211 -10.63 -13.13 -3.27
CA LEU A 211 -9.81 -14.26 -2.84
C LEU A 211 -10.40 -15.60 -3.32
N VAL A 212 -11.70 -15.80 -3.14
CA VAL A 212 -12.42 -17.01 -3.57
C VAL A 212 -12.43 -17.15 -5.09
N VAL A 213 -12.73 -16.07 -5.82
CA VAL A 213 -12.71 -16.07 -7.29
C VAL A 213 -11.32 -16.43 -7.81
N SER A 214 -10.28 -15.91 -7.17
CA SER A 214 -8.89 -16.16 -7.58
C SER A 214 -8.43 -17.58 -7.24
N ALA A 215 -8.84 -18.13 -6.09
CA ALA A 215 -8.52 -19.50 -5.68
C ALA A 215 -9.24 -20.55 -6.55
N GLY A 216 -10.45 -20.25 -7.03
CA GLY A 216 -11.21 -21.11 -7.94
C GLY A 216 -10.70 -21.12 -9.39
N SER A 217 -9.76 -20.24 -9.74
CA SER A 217 -9.23 -20.06 -11.10
C SER A 217 -7.91 -20.82 -11.36
N GLY A 218 -7.66 -21.93 -10.66
CA GLY A 218 -6.54 -22.84 -10.96
C GLY A 218 -6.53 -23.29 -12.44
N PRO A 219 -5.40 -23.78 -13.00
CA PRO A 219 -5.27 -24.05 -14.43
C PRO A 219 -6.19 -25.20 -14.85
N GLY A 220 -7.43 -24.86 -15.21
CA GLY A 220 -8.49 -25.80 -15.54
C GLY A 220 -9.39 -25.21 -16.61
N THR A 221 -9.07 -25.57 -17.85
CA THR A 221 -9.98 -25.66 -19.01
C THR A 221 -10.93 -24.48 -19.23
N TRP A 222 -10.52 -23.58 -20.13
CA TRP A 222 -11.48 -22.84 -20.94
C TRP A 222 -12.39 -23.86 -21.62
N PRO A 223 -13.73 -23.70 -21.61
CA PRO A 223 -14.57 -24.47 -22.51
C PRO A 223 -14.14 -24.10 -23.93
N GLU A 224 -13.75 -25.10 -24.72
CA GLU A 224 -13.59 -24.94 -26.17
C GLU A 224 -14.88 -24.30 -26.69
N LEU A 225 -14.78 -23.03 -27.10
CA LEU A 225 -15.80 -22.40 -27.92
C LEU A 225 -15.88 -23.23 -29.19
N SER A 226 -16.94 -24.04 -29.26
CA SER A 226 -17.27 -24.87 -30.39
C SER A 226 -17.24 -23.99 -31.63
N GLN A 227 -16.40 -24.37 -32.60
CA GLN A 227 -16.31 -23.70 -33.88
C GLN A 227 -17.67 -23.82 -34.59
N HIS A 228 -18.52 -22.80 -34.42
CA HIS A 228 -19.70 -22.62 -35.24
C HIS A 228 -19.26 -22.23 -36.65
N GLY A 229 -19.32 -23.23 -37.54
CA GLY A 229 -19.62 -23.12 -38.98
C GLY A 229 -19.13 -21.88 -39.73
N THR A 230 -17.91 -21.92 -40.22
CA THR A 230 -17.49 -21.10 -41.36
C THR A 230 -18.15 -21.62 -42.63
N THR A 231 -19.23 -20.95 -43.05
CA THR A 231 -19.78 -21.07 -44.40
C THR A 231 -18.87 -20.26 -45.34
N PRO A 232 -18.31 -20.84 -46.43
CA PRO A 232 -17.45 -20.08 -47.32
C PRO A 232 -18.27 -19.13 -48.21
N LEU A 233 -17.94 -17.84 -48.14
CA LEU A 233 -18.38 -16.81 -49.07
C LEU A 233 -17.73 -17.04 -50.45
N ILE A 234 -18.56 -17.34 -51.44
CA ILE A 234 -18.19 -17.37 -52.86
C ILE A 234 -18.00 -15.92 -53.33
N ALA A 235 -16.80 -15.57 -53.80
CA ALA A 235 -16.52 -14.31 -54.46
C ALA A 235 -16.99 -14.34 -55.93
N PRO A 236 -17.54 -13.25 -56.48
CA PRO A 236 -17.91 -13.20 -57.89
C PRO A 236 -16.69 -12.93 -58.77
N SER A 237 -16.51 -13.75 -59.81
CA SER A 237 -15.53 -13.55 -60.87
C SER A 237 -15.85 -12.30 -61.68
N ILE A 238 -14.84 -11.42 -61.84
CA ILE A 238 -14.78 -10.41 -62.88
C ILE A 238 -13.59 -10.76 -63.78
N LEU A 239 -13.92 -10.95 -65.08
CA LEU A 239 -13.08 -11.15 -66.27
C LEU A 239 -12.40 -12.52 -66.44
#